data_AF-A0A1J3HR96-F1
#
_entry.id   AF-A0A1J3HR96-F1
#
_cell.length_a   1.000
_cell.length_b   1.000
_cell.length_c   1.000
_cell.angle_alpha   90.00
_cell.angle_beta   90.00
_cell.angle_gamma   90.00
#
_symmetry.space_group_name_H-M   'P 1'
#
loop_
_entity.id
_entity.type
_entity.pdbx_description
1 polymer ?
#
loop_
_entity_poly.entity_id
_entity_poly.type
_entity_poly.pdbx_seq_one_letter_code
_entity_poly.pdbx_strand_id
1 'polypeptide(L)'
;RISFSFKVFLPFSVFYKEDYKEADAIVMLGGSVIISPLGEVLAGPNYESECLITADLDLGDIARAKLYFDVVGHYSKPDVFNLTVNEHPKKPVTFVSKSVKADDDSESQANNLDLKVLKLSSP
;
A
#
# COMPACT_ATOMS: atom_id res chain seq x y z
N ARG A 1 6.94 -15.97 -17.89
CA ARG A 1 6.04 -16.63 -16.92
C ARG A 1 6.15 -15.88 -15.61
N ILE A 2 5.21 -15.00 -15.32
CA ILE A 2 5.14 -14.30 -14.03
C ILE A 2 4.08 -15.05 -13.25
N SER A 3 4.50 -15.85 -12.26
CA SER A 3 3.59 -16.56 -11.38
C SER A 3 3.28 -15.66 -10.18
N PHE A 4 2.05 -15.21 -10.06
CA PHE A 4 1.56 -14.57 -8.84
C PHE A 4 0.96 -15.63 -7.93
N SER A 5 1.64 -15.94 -6.83
CA SER A 5 1.07 -16.76 -5.77
C SER A 5 0.34 -15.86 -4.78
N PHE A 6 -0.98 -15.96 -4.74
CA PHE A 6 -1.78 -15.33 -3.69
C PHE A 6 -2.04 -16.36 -2.59
N LYS A 7 -1.32 -16.24 -1.47
CA LYS A 7 -1.55 -17.02 -0.25
C LYS A 7 -2.40 -16.15 0.67
N VAL A 8 -3.71 -16.37 0.70
CA VAL A 8 -4.58 -15.72 1.68
C VAL A 8 -4.37 -16.42 3.03
N PHE A 9 -3.52 -15.85 3.86
CA PHE A 9 -3.40 -16.23 5.26
C PHE A 9 -4.37 -15.35 6.07
N LEU A 10 -5.47 -15.93 6.53
CA LEU A 10 -6.35 -15.30 7.51
C LEU A 10 -5.98 -15.83 8.92
N PRO A 11 -5.22 -15.09 9.73
CA PRO A 11 -5.20 -15.34 11.16
C PRO A 11 -6.40 -14.62 11.80
N PHE A 12 -7.30 -15.46 12.32
CA PHE A 12 -7.94 -15.34 13.63
C PHE A 12 -8.43 -13.94 14.09
N SER A 13 -9.77 -13.83 14.08
CA SER A 13 -10.62 -13.10 15.03
C SER A 13 -11.11 -11.68 14.68
N VAL A 14 -12.44 -11.56 14.84
CA VAL A 14 -13.28 -10.37 15.14
C VAL A 14 -13.93 -9.61 13.96
N PHE A 15 -15.21 -9.94 13.71
CA PHE A 15 -16.32 -9.03 14.02
C PHE A 15 -17.60 -9.87 14.26
N TYR A 16 -17.94 -10.08 15.53
CA TYR A 16 -19.15 -10.84 15.91
C TYR A 16 -20.38 -9.93 15.82
N LYS A 17 -21.39 -10.39 15.06
CA LYS A 17 -22.78 -9.94 15.17
C LYS A 17 -23.53 -11.03 15.95
N GLU A 18 -24.23 -10.64 17.02
CA GLU A 18 -24.78 -11.52 18.07
C GLU A 18 -25.82 -12.57 17.62
N ASP A 19 -26.10 -12.70 16.33
CA ASP A 19 -27.24 -13.48 15.82
C ASP A 19 -26.88 -14.86 15.21
N TYR A 20 -25.61 -15.29 15.23
CA TYR A 20 -25.22 -16.61 14.73
C TYR A 20 -25.23 -17.66 15.85
N LYS A 21 -26.34 -18.41 15.97
CA LYS A 21 -26.50 -19.53 16.92
C LYS A 21 -25.72 -20.81 16.55
N GLU A 22 -25.07 -20.85 15.40
CA GLU A 22 -24.30 -22.00 14.91
C GLU A 22 -22.81 -21.64 15.00
N ALA A 23 -22.05 -22.37 15.83
CA ALA A 23 -20.64 -22.10 16.11
C ALA A 23 -19.71 -22.26 14.88
N ASP A 24 -20.22 -22.87 13.79
CA ASP A 24 -19.46 -23.22 12.59
C ASP A 24 -19.86 -22.40 11.33
N ALA A 25 -20.61 -21.31 11.49
CA ALA A 25 -20.99 -20.47 10.35
C ALA A 25 -19.75 -19.77 9.74
N ILE A 26 -19.44 -20.07 8.48
CA ILE A 26 -18.36 -19.40 7.72
C ILE A 26 -18.77 -17.94 7.46
N VAL A 27 -18.09 -17.00 8.12
CA VAL A 27 -18.41 -15.55 8.03
C VAL A 27 -17.80 -14.89 6.79
N MET A 28 -16.72 -15.45 6.23
CA MET A 28 -16.06 -14.95 5.02
C MET A 28 -15.61 -16.12 4.13
N LEU A 29 -16.18 -16.22 2.92
CA LEU A 29 -15.94 -17.33 1.98
C LEU A 29 -14.68 -17.17 1.11
N GLY A 30 -13.95 -16.07 1.23
CA GLY A 30 -12.84 -15.76 0.32
C GLY A 30 -13.34 -15.38 -1.08
N GLY A 31 -12.87 -16.06 -2.12
CA GLY A 31 -13.19 -15.73 -3.52
C GLY A 31 -12.01 -15.14 -4.31
N SER A 32 -10.79 -15.62 -4.08
CA SER A 32 -9.64 -15.19 -4.89
C SER A 32 -9.83 -15.58 -6.36
N VAL A 33 -9.52 -14.66 -7.27
CA VAL A 33 -9.72 -14.79 -8.71
C VAL A 33 -8.61 -14.02 -9.46
N ILE A 34 -8.20 -14.51 -10.62
CA ILE A 34 -7.28 -13.84 -11.53
C ILE A 34 -8.06 -13.49 -12.80
N ILE A 35 -8.08 -12.21 -13.18
CA ILE A 35 -8.84 -11.70 -14.32
C ILE A 35 -7.87 -11.01 -15.29
N SER A 36 -7.99 -11.34 -16.57
CA SER A 36 -7.26 -10.71 -17.68
C SER A 36 -7.67 -9.25 -17.86
N PRO A 37 -6.78 -8.37 -18.38
CA PRO A 37 -7.13 -7.00 -18.78
C PRO A 37 -8.33 -6.90 -19.74
N LEU A 38 -8.65 -7.99 -20.46
CA LEU A 38 -9.80 -8.07 -21.38
C LEU A 38 -11.10 -8.51 -20.68
N GLY A 39 -11.08 -8.76 -19.36
CA GLY A 39 -12.24 -9.17 -18.57
C GLY A 39 -12.45 -10.68 -18.48
N GLU A 40 -11.56 -11.49 -19.04
CA GLU A 40 -11.63 -12.96 -18.97
C GLU A 40 -11.15 -13.47 -17.60
N VAL A 41 -11.87 -14.44 -17.03
CA VAL A 41 -11.46 -15.10 -15.78
C VAL A 41 -10.44 -16.20 -16.10
N LEU A 42 -9.19 -15.98 -15.69
CA LEU A 42 -8.09 -16.92 -15.95
C LEU A 42 -8.00 -18.03 -14.90
N ALA A 43 -8.37 -17.73 -13.66
CA ALA A 43 -8.40 -18.71 -12.58
C ALA A 43 -9.30 -18.25 -11.42
N GLY A 44 -9.97 -19.19 -10.74
CA GLY A 44 -10.98 -18.90 -9.71
C GLY A 44 -12.38 -18.63 -10.30
N PRO A 45 -13.33 -18.11 -9.49
CA PRO A 45 -13.21 -17.79 -8.06
C PRO A 45 -13.24 -19.04 -7.18
N ASN A 46 -12.42 -19.06 -6.12
CA ASN A 46 -12.39 -20.17 -5.16
C ASN A 46 -13.06 -19.79 -3.83
N TYR A 47 -14.16 -20.48 -3.50
CA TYR A 47 -14.95 -20.27 -2.28
C TYR A 47 -14.95 -21.45 -1.31
N GLU A 48 -14.42 -22.60 -1.73
CA GLU A 48 -14.63 -23.85 -1.01
C GLU A 48 -13.57 -24.10 0.07
N SER A 49 -12.31 -23.76 -0.20
CA SER A 49 -11.20 -24.07 0.71
C SER A 49 -9.96 -23.22 0.46
N GLU A 50 -8.95 -23.31 1.33
CA GLU A 50 -7.64 -22.72 1.06
C GLU A 50 -6.98 -23.41 -0.14
N CYS A 51 -6.65 -22.64 -1.19
CA CYS A 51 -6.06 -23.17 -2.41
C CYS A 51 -5.02 -22.21 -2.99
N LEU A 52 -4.03 -22.76 -3.70
CA LEU A 52 -3.10 -21.99 -4.53
C LEU A 52 -3.68 -21.86 -5.94
N ILE A 53 -4.03 -20.64 -6.33
CA ILE A 53 -4.52 -20.31 -7.67
C ILE A 53 -3.36 -19.75 -8.49
N THR A 54 -3.14 -20.29 -9.69
CA THR A 54 -2.10 -19.82 -10.63
C THR A 54 -2.67 -19.68 -12.03
N ALA A 55 -2.14 -18.75 -12.81
CA ALA A 55 -2.50 -18.54 -14.20
C ALA A 55 -1.27 -18.07 -14.99
N ASP A 56 -1.20 -18.42 -16.27
CA ASP A 56 -0.22 -17.85 -17.20
C ASP A 56 -0.73 -16.49 -17.71
N LEU A 57 0.17 -15.51 -17.76
CA LEU A 57 -0.14 -14.14 -18.17
C LEU A 57 0.62 -13.77 -19.44
N ASP A 58 -0.11 -13.25 -20.45
CA ASP A 58 0.49 -12.56 -21.59
C ASP A 58 0.53 -11.05 -21.33
N LEU A 59 1.73 -10.48 -21.28
CA LEU A 59 1.91 -9.03 -21.13
C LEU A 59 1.48 -8.25 -22.38
N GLY A 60 1.39 -8.92 -23.54
CA GLY A 60 0.83 -8.35 -24.75
C GLY A 60 -0.65 -7.97 -24.63
N ASP A 61 -1.40 -8.61 -23.73
CA ASP A 61 -2.80 -8.26 -23.46
C ASP A 61 -2.95 -6.85 -22.90
N ILE A 62 -1.94 -6.32 -22.18
CA ILE A 62 -1.99 -4.98 -21.61
C ILE A 62 -2.05 -3.92 -22.71
N ALA A 63 -1.18 -4.03 -23.71
CA ALA A 63 -1.14 -3.10 -24.83
C ALA A 63 -2.44 -3.20 -25.66
N ARG A 64 -2.94 -4.42 -25.88
CA ARG A 64 -4.21 -4.65 -26.57
C ARG A 64 -5.39 -4.05 -25.82
N ALA A 65 -5.49 -4.27 -24.52
CA ALA A 65 -6.55 -3.70 -23.68
C ALA A 65 -6.50 -2.17 -23.66
N LYS A 66 -5.32 -1.56 -23.56
CA LYS A 66 -5.15 -0.10 -23.64
C LYS A 66 -5.52 0.48 -25.00
N LEU A 67 -5.31 -0.26 -26.09
CA LEU A 67 -5.76 0.17 -27.42
C LEU A 67 -7.29 0.29 -27.47
N TYR A 68 -8.01 -0.62 -26.81
CA TYR A 68 -9.46 -0.54 -26.69
C TYR A 68 -9.92 0.56 -25.72
N PHE A 69 -9.23 0.71 -24.58
CA PHE A 69 -9.62 1.65 -23.53
C PHE A 69 -8.42 2.18 -22.72
N ASP A 70 -8.06 3.44 -22.94
CA ASP A 70 -7.00 4.14 -22.21
C ASP A 70 -7.56 5.37 -21.47
N VAL A 71 -7.82 5.19 -20.17
CA VAL A 71 -8.47 6.17 -19.28
C VAL A 71 -7.68 7.46 -19.07
N VAL A 72 -6.35 7.39 -19.03
CA VAL A 72 -5.49 8.56 -18.78
C VAL A 72 -4.91 9.13 -20.07
N GLY A 73 -4.97 8.39 -21.18
CA GLY A 73 -4.55 8.85 -22.50
C GLY A 73 -5.72 9.36 -23.33
N HIS A 74 -6.04 8.67 -24.43
CA HIS A 74 -6.91 9.21 -25.47
C HIS A 74 -8.38 9.39 -25.08
N TYR A 75 -8.89 8.66 -24.08
CA TYR A 75 -10.22 8.91 -23.53
C TYR A 75 -10.23 9.98 -22.44
N SER A 76 -9.06 10.50 -22.03
CA SER A 76 -9.01 11.54 -21.02
C SER A 76 -9.63 12.85 -21.54
N LYS A 77 -10.33 13.55 -20.64
CA LYS A 77 -10.88 14.89 -20.86
C LYS A 77 -10.27 15.86 -19.86
N PRO A 78 -8.98 16.22 -20.03
CA PRO A 78 -8.27 17.10 -19.10
C PRO A 78 -8.84 18.53 -19.06
N ASP A 79 -9.59 18.91 -20.10
CA ASP A 79 -10.38 20.14 -20.19
C ASP A 79 -11.61 20.14 -19.27
N VAL A 80 -12.13 18.96 -18.90
CA VAL A 80 -13.31 18.81 -18.04
C VAL A 80 -12.93 18.37 -16.62
N PHE A 81 -12.04 17.39 -16.50
CA PHE A 81 -11.65 16.79 -15.21
C PHE A 81 -10.13 16.81 -15.03
N ASN A 82 -9.70 17.26 -13.85
CA ASN A 82 -8.31 17.17 -13.40
C ASN A 82 -8.26 16.64 -11.96
N LEU A 83 -7.41 15.63 -11.72
CA LEU A 83 -7.16 15.08 -10.39
C LEU A 83 -5.76 15.48 -9.93
N THR A 84 -5.66 16.20 -8.81
CA THR A 84 -4.39 16.50 -8.15
C THR A 84 -4.28 15.69 -6.85
N VAL A 85 -3.14 15.03 -6.63
CA VAL A 85 -2.88 14.20 -5.45
C VAL A 85 -1.86 14.89 -4.54
N ASN A 86 -2.15 14.95 -3.24
CA ASN A 86 -1.18 15.39 -2.23
C ASN A 86 -0.48 14.17 -1.62
N GLU A 87 0.78 13.97 -2.00
CA GLU A 87 1.61 12.84 -1.56
C GLU A 87 2.40 13.13 -0.29
N HIS A 88 2.16 14.28 0.38
CA HIS A 88 2.90 14.62 1.58
C HIS A 88 2.55 13.66 2.74
N PRO A 89 3.56 13.10 3.43
CA PRO A 89 3.32 12.22 4.57
C PRO A 89 2.48 12.92 5.65
N LYS A 90 1.30 12.39 5.93
CA LYS A 90 0.45 12.87 7.03
C LYS A 90 0.78 12.08 8.29
N LYS A 91 1.62 12.66 9.16
CA LYS A 91 1.91 12.05 10.46
C LYS A 91 0.67 12.13 11.34
N PRO A 92 0.20 11.02 11.94
CA PRO A 92 -0.95 11.03 12.84
C PRO A 92 -0.67 11.80 14.14
N VAL A 93 0.59 11.88 14.56
CA VAL A 93 1.04 12.64 15.74
C VAL A 93 2.32 13.40 15.42
N THR A 94 2.39 14.65 15.85
CA THR A 94 3.61 15.48 15.80
C THR A 94 3.93 15.98 17.20
N PHE A 95 5.11 15.66 17.70
CA PHE A 95 5.58 16.10 19.01
C PHE A 95 6.29 17.45 18.88
N VAL A 96 5.90 18.42 19.70
CA VAL A 96 6.57 19.72 19.79
C VAL A 96 7.31 19.77 21.12
N SER A 97 8.65 19.85 21.09
CA SER A 97 9.44 20.13 22.28
C SER A 97 9.66 21.64 22.41
N LYS A 98 9.58 22.14 23.65
CA LYS A 98 9.84 23.55 23.96
C LYS A 98 11.36 23.78 23.99
N SER A 99 11.91 24.45 22.99
CA SER A 99 13.28 24.97 23.07
C SER A 99 13.32 26.14 24.05
N VAL A 100 13.95 25.94 25.20
CA VAL A 100 14.32 27.03 26.10
C VAL A 100 15.44 27.81 25.41
N LYS A 101 15.20 29.09 25.10
CA LYS A 101 16.27 30.02 24.71
C LYS A 101 17.12 30.26 25.95
N ALA A 102 18.42 29.98 25.86
CA ALA A 102 19.39 30.52 26.78
C ALA A 102 19.59 31.98 26.39
N ASP A 103 18.99 32.88 27.17
CA ASP A 103 19.44 34.27 27.21
C ASP A 103 20.77 34.26 27.96
N ASP A 104 21.88 34.50 27.26
CA ASP A 104 23.08 35.04 27.92
C ASP A 104 23.97 35.78 26.92
N ASP A 105 24.50 36.89 27.41
CA ASP A 105 25.12 38.00 26.71
C ASP A 105 26.54 37.70 26.20
N SER A 106 27.01 38.58 25.30
CA SER A 106 28.42 38.89 24.92
C SER A 106 29.07 38.23 23.68
N GLU A 107 29.66 39.13 22.87
CA GLU A 107 30.48 38.90 21.69
C GLU A 107 31.76 38.09 21.99
N SER A 108 32.18 37.23 21.06
CA SER A 108 33.45 37.39 20.33
C SER A 108 33.78 36.17 19.47
N GLN A 109 34.31 36.47 18.30
CA GLN A 109 34.86 35.55 17.31
C GLN A 109 35.98 34.69 17.92
N ALA A 110 36.06 33.41 17.54
CA ALA A 110 37.20 32.83 16.82
C ALA A 110 37.32 31.30 17.00
N ASN A 111 37.82 30.66 15.93
CA ASN A 111 38.63 29.43 15.92
C ASN A 111 37.93 28.06 15.83
N ASN A 112 37.60 27.72 14.58
CA ASN A 112 38.14 26.59 13.81
C ASN A 112 38.73 25.35 14.55
N LEU A 113 38.30 24.18 14.06
CA LEU A 113 38.91 22.84 14.15
C LEU A 113 38.85 22.14 15.52
N ASP A 114 37.84 21.30 15.70
CA ASP A 114 38.05 19.96 16.27
C ASP A 114 37.07 18.95 15.66
N LEU A 115 37.51 18.41 14.52
CA LEU A 115 36.97 17.18 13.97
C LEU A 115 37.70 16.01 14.64
N LYS A 116 37.04 15.33 15.59
CA LYS A 116 37.02 13.86 15.76
C LYS A 116 36.82 13.45 17.22
N VAL A 117 36.16 12.29 17.30
CA VAL A 117 36.18 11.29 18.36
C VAL A 117 35.04 11.42 19.39
N LEU A 118 34.34 10.29 19.54
CA LEU A 118 33.34 9.92 20.56
C LEU A 118 31.93 10.42 20.24
N LYS A 119 30.90 9.60 19.94
CA LYS A 119 30.57 8.19 20.22
C LYS A 119 29.41 7.85 19.25
N LEU A 120 29.48 6.89 18.33
CA LEU A 120 29.38 5.43 18.55
C LEU A 120 28.37 5.03 19.62
N SER A 121 27.43 4.14 19.22
CA SER A 121 26.44 3.36 20.01
C SER A 121 25.02 3.97 20.05
N SER A 122 24.08 3.57 19.18
CA SER A 122 23.21 2.36 19.22
C SER A 122 21.76 2.80 19.52
N PRO A 123 20.72 1.96 19.30
CA PRO A 123 20.63 0.69 18.57
C PRO A 123 19.94 0.80 17.19
#